data_AF-A0A0Q5Z659-F1
#
_entry.id   AF-A0A0Q5Z659-F1
#
_cell.length_a   1.000
_cell.length_b   1.000
_cell.length_c   1.000
_cell.angle_alpha   90.00
_cell.angle_beta   90.00
_cell.angle_gamma   90.00
#
_symmetry.space_group_name_H-M   'P 1'
#
loop_
_entity.id
_entity.type
_entity.pdbx_description
1 polymer ?
#
loop_
_entity_poly.entity_id
_entity_poly.type
_entity_poly.pdbx_seq_one_letter_code
_entity_poly.pdbx_strand_id
1 'polypeptide(L)'
;MSHPGWQAVSVLVIAPFVERSFFERLLNDLAPVRLLVLVDDGCRPDDITMLARLSKSGTEVQTALGGVRGLMHAKIMHIAWRTTAGNRAHTLVCGSGNATGAAFAGGINAELFCKVRLTAAKHHDTIRWAERVSAAVVAACTGAATRIDEHPDVELARGVSMRLPSMRIKPADARIGSFDLWLQRGFIVAEYRPNPEFLRISVDLRERLPPGNLERRVLALGFETTPTKRLTLPYVETENGGSGGGERWKGRYFVWTQLGAWCSASCRKERGRVFVKAGRKGRVRTLGRLALLKDQTQLEHAKARHLDRLEGLWSTLGEDAGRYLASSRGGLDRKHYGDRFEERVRHDLTLADDDVFQERYISGCEIIDVPRFRADEAAWGAFVASFAEQLHIEDMRRRSMSALYRHVRSGLSGIVDGPFEDPIKLVKALRRNWTKQVNGDEGTRMPLGELVDGYHRPRKPRA
;
A
#
# COMPACT_ATOMS: atom_id res chain seq x y z
N MET A 1 16.39 -4.65 -25.26
CA MET A 1 16.80 -3.26 -25.61
C MET A 1 18.30 -3.14 -25.93
N SER A 2 19.06 -4.25 -26.05
CA SER A 2 20.50 -4.22 -26.27
C SER A 2 20.85 -4.01 -27.76
N HIS A 3 21.93 -3.28 -28.00
CA HIS A 3 22.60 -3.19 -29.30
C HIS A 3 23.93 -3.94 -29.18
N PRO A 4 24.20 -4.99 -29.99
CA PRO A 4 25.43 -5.76 -29.91
C PRO A 4 26.67 -4.84 -29.97
N GLY A 5 27.56 -4.94 -28.98
CA GLY A 5 28.79 -4.16 -28.88
C GLY A 5 28.64 -2.72 -28.38
N TRP A 6 27.43 -2.22 -28.11
CA TRP A 6 27.23 -0.91 -27.49
C TRP A 6 27.16 -1.05 -25.97
N GLN A 7 27.78 -0.11 -25.26
CA GLN A 7 27.73 -0.05 -23.80
C GLN A 7 26.74 1.03 -23.34
N ALA A 8 25.81 0.69 -22.45
CA ALA A 8 24.98 1.70 -21.79
C ALA A 8 25.85 2.49 -20.78
N VAL A 9 26.09 3.77 -21.07
CA VAL A 9 26.87 4.65 -20.20
C VAL A 9 25.98 5.16 -19.08
N SER A 10 24.80 5.66 -19.42
CA SER A 10 23.81 6.05 -18.43
C SER A 10 22.40 5.68 -18.87
N VAL A 11 21.60 5.30 -17.89
CA VAL A 11 20.17 5.10 -18.05
C VAL A 11 19.47 6.01 -17.05
N LEU A 12 18.69 6.96 -17.55
CA LEU A 12 17.78 7.78 -16.76
C LEU A 12 16.38 7.16 -16.83
N VAL A 13 15.77 6.89 -15.69
CA VAL A 13 14.38 6.44 -15.56
C VAL A 13 13.60 7.48 -14.78
N ILE A 14 12.54 8.01 -15.38
CA ILE A 14 11.57 8.91 -14.77
C ILE A 14 10.25 8.17 -14.71
N ALA A 15 9.72 7.90 -13.51
CA ALA A 15 8.44 7.23 -13.34
C ALA A 15 7.79 7.56 -11.98
N PRO A 16 6.45 7.71 -11.91
CA PRO A 16 5.76 7.88 -10.63
C PRO A 16 5.80 6.63 -9.75
N PHE A 17 5.67 5.44 -10.36
CA PHE A 17 5.61 4.16 -9.67
C PHE A 17 6.77 3.26 -10.10
N VAL A 18 7.33 2.56 -9.12
CA VAL A 18 8.56 1.78 -9.23
C VAL A 18 8.42 0.43 -8.55
N GLU A 19 8.97 -0.63 -9.15
CA GLU A 19 9.09 -1.96 -8.53
C GLU A 19 10.50 -2.51 -8.71
N ARG A 20 10.97 -3.26 -7.71
CA ARG A 20 12.28 -3.91 -7.70
C ARG A 20 12.56 -4.75 -8.95
N SER A 21 11.60 -5.59 -9.35
CA SER A 21 11.74 -6.55 -10.45
C SER A 21 12.06 -5.85 -11.78
N PHE A 22 11.47 -4.69 -12.04
CA PHE A 22 11.76 -3.88 -13.22
C PHE A 22 13.24 -3.46 -13.25
N PHE A 23 13.75 -2.91 -12.16
CA PHE A 23 15.12 -2.41 -12.11
C PHE A 23 16.14 -3.55 -12.10
N GLU A 24 15.86 -4.67 -11.43
CA GLU A 24 16.74 -5.84 -11.45
C GLU A 24 16.91 -6.37 -12.88
N ARG A 25 15.81 -6.44 -13.65
CA ARG A 25 15.85 -6.79 -15.07
C ARG A 25 16.60 -5.75 -15.90
N LEU A 26 16.33 -4.47 -15.71
CA LEU A 26 17.03 -3.38 -16.42
C LEU A 26 18.54 -3.43 -16.19
N LEU A 27 18.97 -3.64 -14.95
CA LEU A 27 20.39 -3.76 -14.57
C LEU A 27 21.04 -4.99 -15.21
N ASN A 28 20.32 -6.12 -15.29
CA ASN A 28 20.83 -7.33 -15.94
C ASN A 28 20.92 -7.17 -17.47
N ASP A 29 19.90 -6.59 -18.09
CA ASP A 29 19.76 -6.53 -19.56
C ASP A 29 20.64 -5.43 -20.18
N LEU A 30 20.83 -4.31 -19.47
CA LEU A 30 21.58 -3.15 -19.98
C LEU A 30 22.96 -2.98 -19.35
N ALA A 31 23.17 -3.48 -18.13
CA ALA A 31 24.39 -3.33 -17.34
C ALA A 31 24.99 -1.90 -17.42
N PRO A 32 24.21 -0.84 -17.11
CA PRO A 32 24.69 0.52 -17.32
C PRO A 32 25.80 0.88 -16.33
N VAL A 33 26.73 1.74 -16.73
CA VAL A 33 27.74 2.29 -15.81
C VAL A 33 27.04 3.10 -14.70
N ARG A 34 26.01 3.88 -15.08
CA ARG A 34 25.19 4.65 -14.13
C ARG A 34 23.69 4.50 -14.41
N LEU A 35 22.94 4.22 -13.35
CA LEU A 35 21.48 4.26 -13.34
C LEU A 35 21.02 5.49 -12.53
N LEU A 36 20.28 6.38 -13.17
CA LEU A 36 19.68 7.57 -12.58
C LEU A 36 18.17 7.35 -12.48
N VAL A 37 17.61 7.48 -11.29
CA VAL A 37 16.18 7.27 -11.04
C VAL A 37 15.55 8.53 -10.49
N LEU A 38 14.52 9.02 -11.18
CA LEU A 38 13.68 10.12 -10.72
C LEU A 38 12.28 9.59 -10.46
N VAL A 39 11.86 9.62 -9.20
CA VAL A 39 10.55 9.14 -8.75
C VAL A 39 9.70 10.28 -8.17
N ASP A 40 8.37 10.15 -8.20
CA ASP A 40 7.47 11.18 -7.67
C ASP A 40 7.79 11.54 -6.22
N ASP A 41 7.69 12.83 -5.85
CA ASP A 41 7.96 13.25 -4.47
C ASP A 41 6.87 12.82 -3.45
N GLY A 42 5.74 12.28 -3.92
CA GLY A 42 4.75 11.55 -3.13
C GLY A 42 5.03 10.04 -3.03
N CYS A 43 6.19 9.54 -3.47
CA CYS A 43 6.51 8.11 -3.39
C CYS A 43 6.58 7.59 -1.94
N ARG A 44 6.52 6.26 -1.79
CA ARG A 44 6.66 5.62 -0.49
C ARG A 44 8.13 5.69 -0.04
N PRO A 45 8.42 5.83 1.25
CA PRO A 45 9.80 5.72 1.76
C PRO A 45 10.46 4.38 1.42
N ASP A 46 9.69 3.31 1.35
CA ASP A 46 10.17 1.98 0.99
C ASP A 46 10.61 1.89 -0.47
N ASP A 47 9.98 2.66 -1.37
CA ASP A 47 10.40 2.77 -2.78
C ASP A 47 11.83 3.31 -2.86
N ILE A 48 12.14 4.37 -2.09
CA ILE A 48 13.48 4.98 -2.03
C ILE A 48 14.49 4.02 -1.40
N THR A 49 14.11 3.35 -0.31
CA THR A 49 14.96 2.37 0.36
C THR A 49 15.27 1.18 -0.55
N MET A 50 14.29 0.74 -1.35
CA MET A 50 14.47 -0.30 -2.36
C MET A 50 15.47 0.15 -3.42
N LEU A 51 15.29 1.34 -4.00
CA LEU A 51 16.18 1.88 -5.03
C LEU A 51 17.62 2.03 -4.54
N ALA A 52 17.82 2.52 -3.32
CA ALA A 52 19.14 2.66 -2.70
C ALA A 52 19.87 1.31 -2.51
N ARG A 53 19.12 0.20 -2.43
CA ARG A 53 19.67 -1.16 -2.27
C ARG A 53 19.92 -1.90 -3.59
N LEU A 54 19.58 -1.30 -4.74
CA LEU A 54 19.75 -1.94 -6.05
C LEU A 54 21.21 -1.92 -6.57
N SER A 55 22.11 -1.21 -5.91
CA SER A 55 23.51 -1.12 -6.32
C SER A 55 24.15 -2.51 -6.50
N LYS A 56 24.67 -2.76 -7.70
CA LYS A 56 25.43 -3.97 -8.07
C LYS A 56 26.87 -3.60 -8.37
N SER A 57 27.79 -4.57 -8.28
CA SER A 57 29.20 -4.37 -8.68
C SER A 57 29.27 -3.80 -10.09
N GLY A 58 29.87 -2.61 -10.24
CA GLY A 58 30.08 -1.94 -11.53
C GLY A 58 28.97 -0.97 -11.99
N THR A 59 27.83 -0.86 -11.29
CA THR A 59 26.77 0.11 -11.62
C THR A 59 26.50 1.06 -10.45
N GLU A 60 26.64 2.36 -10.70
CA GLU A 60 26.26 3.41 -9.75
C GLU A 60 24.76 3.71 -9.86
N VAL A 61 24.00 3.52 -8.77
CA VAL A 61 22.57 3.85 -8.71
C VAL A 61 22.38 5.16 -7.93
N GLN A 62 21.76 6.15 -8.57
CA GLN A 62 21.46 7.45 -7.98
C GLN A 62 19.97 7.71 -8.06
N THR A 63 19.37 8.20 -6.97
CA THR A 63 17.93 8.41 -6.86
C THR A 63 17.63 9.83 -6.40
N ALA A 64 16.63 10.46 -7.01
CA ALA A 64 16.12 11.76 -6.63
C ALA A 64 14.59 11.81 -6.68
N LEU A 65 14.00 12.83 -6.07
CA LEU A 65 12.56 13.09 -6.08
C LEU A 65 12.19 14.15 -7.12
N GLY A 66 11.21 13.86 -7.97
CA GLY A 66 10.60 14.78 -8.91
C GLY A 66 9.35 15.41 -8.32
N GLY A 67 9.43 16.69 -7.97
CA GLY A 67 8.31 17.45 -7.41
C GLY A 67 7.57 18.29 -8.43
N VAL A 68 6.26 18.13 -8.48
CA VAL A 68 5.30 18.92 -9.27
C VAL A 68 4.08 19.27 -8.41
N ARG A 69 3.17 20.13 -8.89
CA ARG A 69 1.95 20.49 -8.14
C ARG A 69 1.02 19.28 -7.91
N GLY A 70 0.97 18.35 -8.86
CA GLY A 70 0.22 17.10 -8.78
C GLY A 70 1.12 15.88 -8.64
N LEU A 71 0.89 14.88 -9.49
CA LEU A 71 1.71 13.68 -9.61
C LEU A 71 2.73 13.85 -10.73
N MET A 72 4.00 13.55 -10.49
CA MET A 72 5.02 13.44 -11.54
C MET A 72 4.72 12.20 -12.38
N HIS A 73 3.83 12.35 -13.36
CA HIS A 73 3.24 11.24 -14.09
C HIS A 73 4.01 10.86 -15.37
N ALA A 74 5.16 11.48 -15.60
CA ALA A 74 6.03 11.18 -16.73
C ALA A 74 6.63 9.77 -16.60
N LYS A 75 6.68 9.06 -17.72
CA LYS A 75 7.20 7.68 -17.82
C LYS A 75 8.18 7.66 -18.97
N ILE A 76 9.41 8.04 -18.67
CA ILE A 76 10.46 8.32 -19.65
C ILE A 76 11.71 7.55 -19.25
N MET A 77 12.32 6.89 -20.22
CA MET A 77 13.64 6.31 -20.09
C MET A 77 14.53 6.91 -21.16
N HIS A 78 15.66 7.47 -20.75
CA HIS A 78 16.69 7.96 -21.67
C HIS A 78 17.95 7.15 -21.47
N ILE A 79 18.43 6.52 -22.54
CA ILE A 79 19.64 5.70 -22.53
C ILE A 79 20.71 6.40 -23.36
N ALA A 80 21.82 6.75 -22.72
CA ALA A 80 23.03 7.19 -23.39
C ALA A 80 23.95 5.99 -23.59
N TRP A 81 24.31 5.74 -24.85
CA TRP A 81 25.15 4.64 -25.28
C TRP A 81 26.53 5.15 -25.68
N ARG A 82 27.55 4.31 -25.48
CA ARG A 82 28.82 4.39 -26.18
C ARG A 82 28.82 3.32 -27.26
N THR A 83 28.97 3.73 -28.52
CA THR A 83 29.07 2.80 -29.65
C THR A 83 30.45 2.15 -29.70
N THR A 84 30.61 1.11 -30.52
CA THR A 84 31.91 0.46 -30.77
C THR A 84 32.98 1.43 -31.29
N ALA A 85 32.57 2.46 -32.03
CA ALA A 85 33.45 3.53 -32.52
C ALA A 85 33.73 4.63 -31.46
N GLY A 86 33.25 4.47 -30.22
CA GLY A 86 33.42 5.45 -29.13
C GLY A 86 32.44 6.62 -29.15
N ASN A 87 31.59 6.73 -30.17
CA ASN A 87 30.62 7.81 -30.30
C ASN A 87 29.48 7.68 -29.27
N ARG A 88 28.89 8.82 -28.89
CA ARG A 88 27.65 8.83 -28.08
C ARG A 88 26.43 8.63 -28.98
N ALA A 89 25.55 7.74 -28.56
CA ALA A 89 24.23 7.58 -29.17
C ALA A 89 23.15 7.62 -28.09
N HIS A 90 21.94 8.02 -28.46
CA HIS A 90 20.88 8.29 -27.49
C HIS A 90 19.60 7.55 -27.90
N THR A 91 18.91 6.97 -26.93
CA THR A 91 17.60 6.36 -27.11
C THR A 91 16.64 6.93 -26.09
N LEU A 92 15.46 7.31 -26.54
CA LEU A 92 14.34 7.65 -25.69
C LEU A 92 13.30 6.53 -25.77
N VAL A 93 12.78 6.14 -24.62
CA VAL A 93 11.57 5.33 -24.50
C VAL A 93 10.59 6.14 -23.65
N CYS A 94 9.39 6.40 -24.16
CA CYS A 94 8.33 7.07 -23.41
C CYS A 94 6.99 6.38 -23.67
N GLY A 95 6.05 6.47 -22.73
CA GLY A 95 4.79 5.74 -22.88
C GLY A 95 3.87 5.80 -21.67
N SER A 96 2.92 4.87 -21.62
CA SER A 96 1.96 4.72 -20.51
C SER A 96 2.47 3.85 -19.36
N GLY A 97 3.49 3.01 -19.62
CA GLY A 97 3.96 2.00 -18.67
C GLY A 97 4.89 2.56 -17.58
N ASN A 98 4.56 2.27 -16.31
CA ASN A 98 5.39 2.60 -15.16
C ASN A 98 6.65 1.73 -15.09
N ALA A 99 7.60 2.09 -14.23
CA ALA A 99 8.81 1.29 -13.98
C ALA A 99 8.49 0.07 -13.10
N THR A 100 7.59 -0.80 -13.57
CA THR A 100 7.02 -1.95 -12.84
C THR A 100 7.03 -3.22 -13.67
N GLY A 101 6.94 -4.37 -13.00
CA GLY A 101 6.77 -5.67 -13.65
C GLY A 101 5.49 -5.72 -14.47
N ALA A 102 4.39 -5.18 -13.96
CA ALA A 102 3.09 -5.17 -14.66
C ALA A 102 3.14 -4.51 -16.05
N ALA A 103 3.96 -3.48 -16.23
CA ALA A 103 4.10 -2.77 -17.50
C ALA A 103 5.11 -3.42 -18.47
N PHE A 104 6.08 -4.20 -17.97
CA PHE A 104 7.23 -4.70 -18.75
C PHE A 104 7.39 -6.23 -18.83
N ALA A 105 6.68 -7.00 -18.00
CA ALA A 105 6.72 -8.47 -18.00
C ALA A 105 5.76 -9.11 -19.02
N GLY A 106 4.77 -8.36 -19.52
CA GLY A 106 3.73 -8.84 -20.43
C GLY A 106 2.57 -9.52 -19.69
N GLY A 107 1.37 -9.44 -20.25
CA GLY A 107 0.20 -10.21 -19.78
C GLY A 107 -0.60 -9.63 -18.60
N ILE A 108 -0.24 -8.45 -18.08
CA ILE A 108 -0.98 -7.78 -16.99
C ILE A 108 -1.67 -6.52 -17.51
N ASN A 109 -0.89 -5.51 -17.92
CA ASN A 109 -1.42 -4.25 -18.44
C ASN A 109 -1.27 -4.17 -19.97
N ALA A 110 -2.24 -3.56 -20.63
CA ALA A 110 -2.08 -3.05 -21.99
C ALA A 110 -1.37 -1.70 -21.93
N GLU A 111 -0.13 -1.62 -22.43
CA GLU A 111 0.70 -0.43 -22.39
C GLU A 111 1.14 0.00 -23.80
N LEU A 112 1.27 1.31 -24.02
CA LEU A 112 1.79 1.89 -25.26
C LEU A 112 3.16 2.50 -24.99
N PHE A 113 4.14 2.18 -25.85
CA PHE A 113 5.48 2.75 -25.80
C PHE A 113 5.90 3.30 -27.17
N CYS A 114 6.55 4.46 -27.14
CA CYS A 114 7.29 5.03 -28.24
C CYS A 114 8.79 4.88 -27.96
N LYS A 115 9.52 4.24 -28.88
CA LYS A 115 10.97 4.12 -28.84
C LYS A 115 11.57 4.95 -29.97
N VAL A 116 12.43 5.91 -29.62
CA VAL A 116 13.02 6.85 -30.57
C VAL A 116 14.54 6.82 -30.46
N ARG A 117 15.22 6.68 -31.60
CA ARG A 117 16.66 6.91 -31.68
C ARG A 117 16.88 8.41 -31.83
N LEU A 118 17.48 9.02 -30.81
CA LEU A 118 17.77 10.45 -30.82
C LEU A 118 19.10 10.72 -31.55
N THR A 119 19.18 11.88 -32.18
CA THR A 119 20.33 12.34 -32.97
C THR A 119 20.55 13.82 -32.67
N ALA A 120 21.78 14.25 -32.45
CA ALA A 120 22.08 15.64 -32.12
C ALA A 120 21.46 16.64 -33.11
N ALA A 121 21.50 16.35 -34.42
CA ALA A 121 21.00 17.24 -35.46
C ALA A 121 19.48 17.50 -35.42
N LYS A 122 18.68 16.52 -34.98
CA LYS A 122 17.19 16.62 -34.99
C LYS A 122 16.57 16.73 -33.61
N HIS A 123 17.26 16.22 -32.59
CA HIS A 123 16.69 15.97 -31.27
C HIS A 123 17.51 16.64 -30.17
N HIS A 124 18.27 17.69 -30.50
CA HIS A 124 19.13 18.44 -29.58
C HIS A 124 18.41 18.81 -28.28
N ASP A 125 17.20 19.38 -28.37
CA ASP A 125 16.49 19.87 -27.18
C ASP A 125 16.04 18.73 -26.25
N THR A 126 15.64 17.60 -26.83
CA THR A 126 15.28 16.40 -26.05
C THR A 126 16.51 15.82 -25.33
N ILE A 127 17.64 15.73 -26.04
CA ILE A 127 18.91 15.27 -25.47
C ILE A 127 19.34 16.21 -24.34
N ARG A 128 19.35 17.52 -24.60
CA ARG A 128 19.75 18.55 -23.64
C ARG A 128 18.87 18.54 -22.40
N TRP A 129 17.56 18.37 -22.55
CA TRP A 129 16.64 18.25 -21.43
C TRP A 129 16.95 17.00 -20.59
N ALA A 130 17.13 15.84 -21.22
CA ALA A 130 17.43 14.59 -20.52
C ALA A 130 18.79 14.65 -19.79
N GLU A 131 19.79 15.32 -20.38
CA GLU A 131 21.08 15.57 -19.75
C GLU A 131 20.98 16.55 -18.57
N ARG A 132 20.16 17.61 -18.67
CA ARG A 132 19.87 18.51 -17.54
C ARG A 132 19.18 17.77 -16.39
N VAL A 133 18.20 16.91 -16.68
CA VAL A 133 17.55 16.07 -15.67
C VAL A 133 18.57 15.14 -15.03
N SER A 134 19.41 14.48 -15.85
CA SER A 134 20.46 13.58 -15.37
C SER A 134 21.44 14.28 -14.43
N ALA A 135 21.93 15.47 -14.81
CA ALA A 135 22.82 16.28 -13.99
C ALA A 135 22.15 16.74 -12.68
N ALA A 136 20.86 17.08 -12.73
CA ALA A 136 20.09 17.46 -11.55
C ALA A 136 19.86 16.28 -10.59
N VAL A 137 19.69 15.05 -11.08
CA VAL A 137 19.64 13.84 -10.22
C VAL A 137 20.98 13.65 -9.51
N VAL A 138 22.11 13.81 -10.22
CA VAL A 138 23.45 13.73 -9.63
C VAL A 138 23.62 14.80 -8.54
N ALA A 139 23.26 16.06 -8.84
CA ALA A 139 23.36 17.17 -7.90
C ALA A 139 22.43 16.99 -6.68
N ALA A 140 21.28 16.34 -6.85
CA ALA A 140 20.39 16.00 -5.75
C ALA A 140 21.01 14.99 -4.77
N CYS A 141 21.88 14.09 -5.25
CA CYS A 141 22.63 13.17 -4.38
C CYS A 141 23.67 13.91 -3.52
N THR A 142 24.04 15.14 -3.88
CA THR A 142 24.90 16.02 -3.07
C THR A 142 24.10 17.09 -2.31
N GLY A 143 22.77 16.94 -2.21
CA GLY A 143 21.91 17.82 -1.42
C GLY A 143 21.32 19.02 -2.18
N ALA A 144 21.61 19.19 -3.47
CA ALA A 144 21.09 20.32 -4.24
C ALA A 144 19.65 20.08 -4.73
N ALA A 145 18.85 21.14 -4.79
CA ALA A 145 17.54 21.10 -5.44
C ALA A 145 17.57 21.94 -6.72
N THR A 146 17.19 21.36 -7.85
CA THR A 146 17.28 21.99 -9.17
C THR A 146 15.92 22.06 -9.84
N ARG A 147 15.61 23.19 -10.45
CA ARG A 147 14.42 23.33 -11.30
C ARG A 147 14.78 22.99 -12.75
N ILE A 148 13.97 22.14 -13.36
CA ILE A 148 13.97 21.85 -14.79
C ILE A 148 12.74 22.53 -15.37
N ASP A 149 12.95 23.37 -16.38
CA ASP A 149 11.87 24.07 -17.06
C ASP A 149 11.24 23.16 -18.11
N GLU A 150 9.99 23.49 -18.47
CA GLU A 150 9.27 22.76 -19.50
C GLU A 150 9.84 23.05 -20.89
N HIS A 151 9.68 22.09 -21.79
CA HIS A 151 9.93 22.29 -23.22
C HIS A 151 8.64 21.94 -23.97
N PRO A 152 7.85 22.95 -24.39
CA PRO A 152 6.45 22.76 -24.73
C PRO A 152 6.20 21.87 -25.95
N ASP A 153 7.11 21.79 -26.93
CA ASP A 153 6.93 21.02 -28.17
C ASP A 153 8.28 20.54 -28.75
N VAL A 154 8.68 19.31 -28.46
CA VAL A 154 9.84 18.66 -29.12
C VAL A 154 9.36 17.65 -30.15
N GLU A 155 9.82 17.77 -31.39
CA GLU A 155 9.52 16.78 -32.43
C GLU A 155 10.43 15.55 -32.27
N LEU A 156 9.83 14.36 -32.18
CA LEU A 156 10.53 13.08 -32.10
C LEU A 156 10.57 12.35 -33.44
N ALA A 157 9.54 12.57 -34.27
CA ALA A 157 9.43 12.09 -35.64
C ALA A 157 8.36 12.94 -36.34
N ARG A 158 8.27 12.81 -37.68
CA ARG A 158 7.24 13.51 -38.46
C ARG A 158 5.85 13.23 -37.90
N GLY A 159 5.17 14.26 -37.42
CA GLY A 159 3.83 14.16 -36.83
C GLY A 159 3.78 13.61 -35.40
N VAL A 160 4.94 13.40 -34.76
CA VAL A 160 5.06 12.94 -33.37
C VAL A 160 5.82 13.99 -32.57
N SER A 161 5.09 14.80 -31.83
CA SER A 161 5.64 15.75 -30.88
C SER A 161 5.39 15.32 -29.44
N MET A 162 6.23 15.79 -28.53
CA MET A 162 6.11 15.53 -27.10
C MET A 162 6.34 16.83 -26.33
N ARG A 163 5.60 17.01 -25.23
CA ARG A 163 5.87 18.04 -24.25
C ARG A 163 6.74 17.48 -23.13
N LEU A 164 7.91 18.08 -22.92
CA LEU A 164 8.79 17.72 -21.81
C LEU A 164 8.40 18.53 -20.58
N PRO A 165 8.05 17.87 -19.45
CA PRO A 165 7.46 18.56 -18.31
C PRO A 165 8.51 19.37 -17.52
N SER A 166 8.04 20.46 -16.91
CA SER A 166 8.79 21.13 -15.83
C SER A 166 8.69 20.33 -14.53
N MET A 167 9.73 20.38 -13.72
CA MET A 167 9.77 19.72 -12.42
C MET A 167 10.86 20.30 -11.51
N ARG A 168 10.69 20.14 -10.21
CA ARG A 168 11.76 20.41 -9.24
C ARG A 168 12.36 19.10 -8.76
N ILE A 169 13.61 18.86 -9.09
CA ILE A 169 14.37 17.70 -8.67
C ILE A 169 14.98 18.00 -7.29
N LYS A 170 14.80 17.10 -6.34
CA LYS A 170 15.18 17.25 -4.93
C LYS A 170 15.94 16.01 -4.44
N PRO A 171 16.74 16.12 -3.38
CA PRO A 171 17.35 14.97 -2.71
C PRO A 171 16.32 13.89 -2.34
N ALA A 172 16.72 12.62 -2.36
CA ALA A 172 15.86 11.48 -2.02
C ALA A 172 15.36 11.52 -0.56
N ASP A 173 16.14 12.14 0.32
CA ASP A 173 15.86 12.38 1.74
C ASP A 173 15.25 13.76 2.01
N ALA A 174 14.88 14.51 0.96
CA ALA A 174 14.29 15.83 1.12
C ALA A 174 13.04 15.78 1.99
N ARG A 175 12.94 16.75 2.92
CA ARG A 175 11.79 16.90 3.81
C ARG A 175 10.50 17.06 3.01
N ILE A 176 9.39 16.59 3.59
CA ILE A 176 8.07 16.73 3.01
C ILE A 176 7.71 18.23 2.92
N GLY A 177 7.81 18.76 1.70
CA GLY A 177 7.79 20.20 1.47
C GLY A 177 6.40 20.85 1.50
N SER A 178 5.32 20.06 1.59
CA SER A 178 3.95 20.59 1.64
C SER A 178 3.02 19.73 2.48
N PHE A 179 1.95 20.36 2.97
CA PHE A 179 0.85 19.70 3.67
C PHE A 179 0.21 18.60 2.82
N ASP A 180 -0.02 18.87 1.52
CA ASP A 180 -0.66 17.90 0.63
C ASP A 180 0.20 16.66 0.40
N LEU A 181 1.52 16.82 0.29
CA LEU A 181 2.45 15.69 0.22
C LEU A 181 2.48 14.86 1.50
N TRP A 182 2.38 15.54 2.65
CA TRP A 182 2.35 14.88 3.95
C TRP A 182 1.09 14.03 4.11
N LEU A 183 -0.07 14.55 3.70
CA LEU A 183 -1.32 13.79 3.66
C LEU A 183 -1.24 12.58 2.71
N GLN A 184 -0.72 12.78 1.49
CA GLN A 184 -0.64 11.74 0.46
C GLN A 184 0.29 10.59 0.84
N ARG A 185 1.32 10.84 1.65
CA ARG A 185 2.23 9.80 2.16
C ARG A 185 1.67 9.06 3.38
N GLY A 186 0.50 9.45 3.89
CA GLY A 186 -0.11 8.78 5.04
C GLY A 186 -0.74 7.44 4.71
N PHE A 187 -1.35 6.85 5.73
CA PHE A 187 -1.97 5.53 5.70
C PHE A 187 -3.42 5.60 6.15
N ILE A 188 -4.28 4.80 5.52
CA ILE A 188 -5.65 4.55 5.93
C ILE A 188 -5.71 3.22 6.69
N VAL A 189 -6.36 3.23 7.85
CA VAL A 189 -6.69 2.06 8.65
C VAL A 189 -8.17 1.72 8.45
N ALA A 190 -8.41 0.47 8.10
CA ALA A 190 -9.71 -0.18 8.13
C ALA A 190 -9.70 -1.37 9.10
N GLU A 191 -10.89 -1.79 9.52
CA GLU A 191 -11.04 -3.06 10.23
C GLU A 191 -10.81 -4.20 9.24
N TYR A 192 -9.91 -5.12 9.57
CA TYR A 192 -9.72 -6.30 8.74
C TYR A 192 -10.84 -7.30 9.00
N ARG A 193 -11.55 -7.66 7.93
CA ARG A 193 -12.56 -8.71 7.94
C ARG A 193 -12.01 -9.88 7.10
N PRO A 194 -11.56 -10.96 7.74
CA PRO A 194 -11.12 -12.13 6.98
C PRO A 194 -12.29 -12.68 6.15
N ASN A 195 -11.96 -13.44 5.10
CA ASN A 195 -12.96 -14.21 4.37
C ASN A 195 -13.83 -15.00 5.37
N PRO A 196 -15.17 -14.89 5.34
CA PRO A 196 -16.06 -15.61 6.25
C PRO A 196 -15.82 -17.12 6.32
N GLU A 197 -15.29 -17.71 5.25
CA GLU A 197 -14.99 -19.14 5.16
C GLU A 197 -13.66 -19.54 5.81
N PHE A 198 -12.78 -18.59 6.15
CA PHE A 198 -11.50 -18.90 6.79
C PHE A 198 -11.73 -19.67 8.11
N LEU A 199 -11.06 -20.81 8.27
CA LEU A 199 -11.19 -21.76 9.40
C LEU A 199 -12.54 -22.46 9.49
N ARG A 200 -13.36 -22.38 8.43
CA ARG A 200 -14.66 -23.02 8.33
C ARG A 200 -14.74 -23.91 7.10
N ILE A 201 -15.51 -24.97 7.20
CA ILE A 201 -15.86 -25.82 6.07
C ILE A 201 -17.32 -25.59 5.73
N SER A 202 -17.57 -25.28 4.46
CA SER A 202 -18.90 -25.14 3.89
C SER A 202 -19.38 -26.47 3.33
N VAL A 203 -20.57 -26.88 3.73
CA VAL A 203 -21.30 -28.03 3.21
C VAL A 203 -22.49 -27.48 2.42
N ASP A 204 -22.37 -27.52 1.10
CA ASP A 204 -23.46 -27.16 0.21
C ASP A 204 -24.46 -28.33 0.17
N LEU A 205 -25.68 -28.08 0.64
CA LEU A 205 -26.76 -29.03 0.59
C LEU A 205 -27.32 -29.13 -0.83
N ARG A 206 -27.74 -30.32 -1.24
CA ARG A 206 -28.39 -30.54 -2.54
C ARG A 206 -29.77 -29.87 -2.59
N GLU A 207 -30.52 -29.98 -1.50
CA GLU A 207 -31.82 -29.34 -1.28
C GLU A 207 -31.78 -28.39 -0.05
N ARG A 208 -32.75 -27.46 0.04
CA ARG A 208 -32.87 -26.57 1.22
C ARG A 208 -33.48 -27.33 2.39
N LEU A 209 -32.97 -27.10 3.60
CA LEU A 209 -33.62 -27.64 4.80
C LEU A 209 -35.00 -27.01 5.00
N PRO A 210 -36.05 -27.78 5.32
CA PRO A 210 -37.32 -27.23 5.74
C PRO A 210 -37.16 -26.41 7.04
N PRO A 211 -37.82 -25.24 7.14
CA PRO A 211 -37.76 -24.43 8.35
C PRO A 211 -38.39 -25.16 9.54
N GLY A 212 -37.89 -24.94 10.75
CA GLY A 212 -38.50 -25.45 11.98
C GLY A 212 -37.65 -26.47 12.75
N ASN A 213 -38.19 -27.65 13.05
CA ASN A 213 -37.56 -28.62 13.97
C ASN A 213 -36.26 -29.21 13.42
N LEU A 214 -36.19 -29.45 12.10
CA LEU A 214 -35.01 -30.01 11.47
C LEU A 214 -33.85 -29.00 11.50
N GLU A 215 -34.11 -27.76 11.13
CA GLU A 215 -33.15 -26.65 11.23
C GLU A 215 -32.60 -26.49 12.66
N ARG A 216 -33.46 -26.52 13.69
CA ARG A 216 -33.03 -26.47 15.10
C ARG A 216 -32.13 -27.64 15.50
N ARG A 217 -32.40 -28.85 15.00
CA ARG A 217 -31.55 -30.02 15.25
C ARG A 217 -30.19 -29.90 14.54
N VAL A 218 -30.16 -29.33 13.33
CA VAL A 218 -28.90 -29.06 12.60
C VAL A 218 -28.05 -28.02 13.33
N LEU A 219 -28.66 -26.95 13.85
CA LEU A 219 -27.97 -25.96 14.69
C LEU A 219 -27.40 -26.59 15.97
N ALA A 220 -28.13 -27.52 16.59
CA ALA A 220 -27.68 -28.22 17.81
C ALA A 220 -26.43 -29.09 17.59
N LEU A 221 -26.13 -29.48 16.34
CA LEU A 221 -24.91 -30.20 15.97
C LEU A 221 -23.70 -29.27 15.73
N GLY A 222 -23.88 -27.95 15.88
CA GLY A 222 -22.82 -26.94 15.74
C GLY A 222 -22.65 -26.37 14.33
N PHE A 223 -23.56 -26.68 13.39
CA PHE A 223 -23.58 -26.03 12.08
C PHE A 223 -24.18 -24.63 12.18
N GLU A 224 -23.55 -23.64 11.58
CA GLU A 224 -24.13 -22.31 11.39
C GLU A 224 -24.93 -22.28 10.07
N THR A 225 -26.12 -21.69 10.06
CA THR A 225 -26.97 -21.59 8.86
C THR A 225 -26.92 -20.16 8.28
N THR A 226 -26.51 -20.02 7.02
CA THR A 226 -26.65 -18.77 6.25
C THR A 226 -26.79 -19.11 4.76
N PRO A 227 -27.65 -18.41 4.01
CA PRO A 227 -29.05 -18.81 3.78
C PRO A 227 -29.24 -20.30 3.40
N THR A 228 -30.20 -20.99 4.05
CA THR A 228 -30.83 -22.35 3.90
C THR A 228 -30.20 -23.51 3.10
N LYS A 229 -29.30 -23.30 2.13
CA LYS A 229 -28.64 -24.33 1.32
C LYS A 229 -27.17 -24.55 1.69
N ARG A 230 -26.59 -23.74 2.57
CA ARG A 230 -25.20 -23.90 3.03
C ARG A 230 -25.14 -24.01 4.54
N LEU A 231 -24.48 -25.06 5.00
CA LEU A 231 -24.10 -25.24 6.40
C LEU A 231 -22.61 -24.95 6.54
N THR A 232 -22.21 -24.20 7.55
CA THR A 232 -20.79 -23.97 7.84
C THR A 232 -20.42 -24.54 9.19
N LEU A 233 -19.20 -25.08 9.29
CA LEU A 233 -18.69 -25.68 10.52
C LEU A 233 -17.25 -25.23 10.76
N PRO A 234 -16.93 -24.63 11.91
CA PRO A 234 -15.54 -24.35 12.27
C PRO A 234 -14.79 -25.65 12.55
N TYR A 235 -13.60 -25.79 11.95
CA TYR A 235 -12.69 -26.90 12.22
C TYR A 235 -11.49 -26.50 13.08
N VAL A 236 -11.27 -25.20 13.25
CA VAL A 236 -10.40 -24.62 14.28
C VAL A 236 -11.25 -23.71 15.15
N GLU A 237 -11.18 -23.92 16.46
CA GLU A 237 -11.85 -23.04 17.42
C GLU A 237 -11.25 -21.64 17.41
N THR A 238 -12.12 -20.64 17.30
CA THR A 238 -11.73 -19.22 17.37
C THR A 238 -11.97 -18.69 18.78
N GLU A 239 -10.92 -18.16 19.41
CA GLU A 239 -11.07 -17.50 20.71
C GLU A 239 -11.53 -16.04 20.51
N ASN A 240 -12.85 -15.87 20.40
CA ASN A 240 -13.49 -14.56 20.31
C ASN A 240 -13.66 -13.97 21.70
N GLY A 241 -12.58 -13.46 22.28
CA GLY A 241 -12.66 -12.80 23.59
C GLY A 241 -11.31 -12.73 24.27
N GLY A 242 -10.60 -11.61 24.10
CA GLY A 242 -9.34 -11.38 24.79
C GLY A 242 -9.17 -9.92 25.17
N SER A 243 -8.94 -9.68 26.46
CA SER A 243 -8.47 -8.40 27.01
C SER A 243 -7.04 -8.13 26.51
N GLY A 244 -6.93 -7.48 25.37
CA GLY A 244 -5.61 -7.15 24.81
C GLY A 244 -5.71 -6.27 23.58
N GLY A 245 -5.53 -4.96 23.77
CA GLY A 245 -5.60 -3.94 22.73
C GLY A 245 -6.84 -3.05 22.89
N GLY A 246 -6.71 -1.93 23.59
CA GLY A 246 -7.75 -0.90 23.57
C GLY A 246 -7.66 -0.10 22.28
N GLU A 247 -8.76 0.08 21.54
CA GLU A 247 -8.83 0.92 20.33
C GLU A 247 -8.60 2.43 20.60
N ARG A 248 -8.20 2.80 21.82
CA ARG A 248 -7.85 4.18 22.21
C ARG A 248 -6.76 4.78 21.32
N TRP A 249 -5.92 3.96 20.70
CA TRP A 249 -4.91 4.43 19.74
C TRP A 249 -5.55 5.08 18.50
N LYS A 250 -6.72 4.61 18.05
CA LYS A 250 -7.40 5.14 16.87
C LYS A 250 -7.79 6.61 17.09
N GLY A 251 -8.50 6.89 18.18
CA GLY A 251 -8.87 8.28 18.53
C GLY A 251 -7.69 9.18 18.93
N ARG A 252 -6.53 8.61 19.30
CA ARG A 252 -5.34 9.38 19.66
C ARG A 252 -4.47 9.73 18.46
N TYR A 253 -4.29 8.80 17.53
CA TYR A 253 -3.29 8.91 16.47
C TYR A 253 -3.86 9.06 15.06
N PHE A 254 -5.17 8.86 14.89
CA PHE A 254 -5.82 8.90 13.59
C PHE A 254 -6.82 10.06 13.50
N VAL A 255 -7.02 10.52 12.27
CA VAL A 255 -8.05 11.47 11.88
C VAL A 255 -9.00 10.78 10.92
N TRP A 256 -10.30 10.81 11.20
CA TRP A 256 -11.30 10.30 10.28
C TRP A 256 -11.38 11.19 9.03
N THR A 257 -11.41 10.56 7.86
CA THR A 257 -11.53 11.21 6.55
C THR A 257 -12.57 10.46 5.72
N GLN A 258 -12.94 10.98 4.56
CA GLN A 258 -13.84 10.28 3.63
C GLN A 258 -13.30 8.91 3.17
N LEU A 259 -11.98 8.68 3.24
CA LEU A 259 -11.35 7.41 2.90
C LEU A 259 -11.23 6.45 4.09
N GLY A 260 -11.51 6.91 5.32
CA GLY A 260 -11.35 6.15 6.55
C GLY A 260 -10.41 6.82 7.55
N ALA A 261 -9.90 6.05 8.51
CA ALA A 261 -9.04 6.57 9.57
C ALA A 261 -7.61 6.78 9.04
N TRP A 262 -7.15 8.02 8.96
CA TRP A 262 -5.84 8.40 8.43
C TRP A 262 -4.79 8.61 9.52
N CYS A 263 -3.53 8.22 9.28
CA CYS A 263 -2.35 8.61 10.08
C CYS A 263 -1.14 8.94 9.19
N SER A 264 -0.17 9.71 9.71
CA SER A 264 1.03 10.04 8.95
C SER A 264 2.00 8.86 8.84
N ALA A 265 2.87 8.88 7.82
CA ALA A 265 3.91 7.87 7.65
C ALA A 265 4.82 7.73 8.86
N SER A 266 5.23 8.85 9.46
CA SER A 266 6.06 8.86 10.67
C SER A 266 5.32 8.26 11.87
N CYS A 267 4.02 8.53 12.00
CA CYS A 267 3.21 7.90 13.04
C CYS A 267 3.12 6.39 12.86
N ARG A 268 2.88 5.90 11.63
CA ARG A 268 2.86 4.46 11.33
C ARG A 268 4.22 3.81 11.62
N LYS A 269 5.33 4.44 11.25
CA LYS A 269 6.67 3.93 11.53
C LYS A 269 6.93 3.76 13.02
N GLU A 270 6.59 4.77 13.83
CA GLU A 270 6.91 4.79 15.26
C GLU A 270 5.90 4.05 16.14
N ARG A 271 4.61 4.06 15.77
CA ARG A 271 3.51 3.52 16.57
C ARG A 271 2.79 2.33 15.92
N GLY A 272 3.20 1.90 14.74
CA GLY A 272 2.52 0.83 13.99
C GLY A 272 2.31 -0.46 14.79
N ARG A 273 3.26 -0.80 15.67
CA ARG A 273 3.19 -1.99 16.54
C ARG A 273 2.03 -1.96 17.55
N VAL A 274 1.50 -0.78 17.88
CA VAL A 274 0.36 -0.63 18.80
C VAL A 274 -0.98 -0.52 18.09
N PHE A 275 -1.01 -0.47 16.75
CA PHE A 275 -2.24 -0.38 15.95
C PHE A 275 -2.89 -1.76 15.81
N VAL A 276 -3.34 -2.31 16.94
CA VAL A 276 -3.92 -3.65 17.03
C VAL A 276 -5.29 -3.58 17.69
N LYS A 277 -6.24 -4.33 17.15
CA LYS A 277 -7.56 -4.55 17.76
C LYS A 277 -7.47 -5.50 18.94
N ALA A 278 -8.48 -5.39 19.81
CA ALA A 278 -8.75 -6.37 20.87
C ALA A 278 -8.74 -7.82 20.31
N GLY A 279 -8.32 -8.79 21.12
CA GLY A 279 -8.29 -10.20 20.71
C GLY A 279 -7.04 -10.65 19.93
N ARG A 280 -5.99 -9.82 19.83
CA ARG A 280 -4.72 -10.20 19.14
C ARG A 280 -4.16 -11.55 19.62
N LYS A 281 -4.11 -11.77 20.94
CA LYS A 281 -3.59 -13.02 21.52
C LYS A 281 -4.42 -14.24 21.08
N GLY A 282 -5.75 -14.09 21.02
CA GLY A 282 -6.65 -15.13 20.52
C GLY A 282 -6.33 -15.47 19.07
N ARG A 283 -6.24 -14.46 18.20
CA ARG A 283 -5.90 -14.65 16.78
C ARG A 283 -4.53 -15.31 16.55
N VAL A 284 -3.51 -14.95 17.33
CA VAL A 284 -2.20 -15.64 17.31
C VAL A 284 -2.34 -17.11 17.68
N ARG A 285 -3.09 -17.43 18.75
CA ARG A 285 -3.34 -18.83 19.15
C ARG A 285 -4.13 -19.58 18.09
N THR A 286 -5.12 -18.95 17.46
CA THR A 286 -5.90 -19.54 16.36
C THR A 286 -4.99 -19.95 15.19
N LEU A 287 -4.10 -19.07 14.73
CA LEU A 287 -3.12 -19.43 13.69
C LEU A 287 -2.15 -20.52 14.15
N GLY A 288 -1.74 -20.50 15.42
CA GLY A 288 -0.96 -21.58 16.01
C GLY A 288 -1.67 -22.94 15.98
N ARG A 289 -2.98 -22.98 16.27
CA ARG A 289 -3.80 -24.20 16.17
C ARG A 289 -3.94 -24.68 14.73
N LEU A 290 -4.15 -23.76 13.78
CA LEU A 290 -4.16 -24.11 12.36
C LEU A 290 -2.82 -24.73 11.94
N ALA A 291 -1.69 -24.16 12.39
CA ALA A 291 -0.36 -24.67 12.06
C ALA A 291 -0.09 -26.09 12.57
N LEU A 292 -0.75 -26.54 13.64
CA LEU A 292 -0.67 -27.94 14.10
C LEU A 292 -1.20 -28.93 13.05
N LEU A 293 -2.11 -28.51 12.17
CA LEU A 293 -2.65 -29.35 11.11
C LEU A 293 -1.67 -29.58 9.94
N LYS A 294 -0.46 -29.00 10.00
CA LYS A 294 0.66 -29.40 9.13
C LYS A 294 1.16 -30.82 9.47
N ASP A 295 0.94 -31.29 10.70
CA ASP A 295 1.21 -32.67 11.11
C ASP A 295 0.09 -33.61 10.62
N GLN A 296 0.46 -34.70 9.95
CA GLN A 296 -0.50 -35.63 9.37
C GLN A 296 -1.41 -36.27 10.43
N THR A 297 -0.88 -36.57 11.61
CA THR A 297 -1.68 -37.19 12.68
C THR A 297 -2.74 -36.22 13.19
N GLN A 298 -2.38 -34.95 13.39
CA GLN A 298 -3.34 -33.91 13.78
C GLN A 298 -4.39 -33.65 12.69
N LEU A 299 -3.98 -33.67 11.42
CA LEU A 299 -4.88 -33.54 10.28
C LEU A 299 -5.91 -34.67 10.26
N GLU A 300 -5.47 -35.93 10.34
CA GLU A 300 -6.37 -37.09 10.35
C GLU A 300 -7.34 -37.06 11.54
N HIS A 301 -6.86 -36.70 12.74
CA HIS A 301 -7.75 -36.54 13.90
C HIS A 301 -8.79 -35.44 13.69
N ALA A 302 -8.41 -34.31 13.09
CA ALA A 302 -9.35 -33.21 12.81
C ALA A 302 -10.36 -33.60 11.72
N LYS A 303 -9.91 -34.31 10.68
CA LYS A 303 -10.73 -34.87 9.61
C LYS A 303 -11.74 -35.88 10.16
N ALA A 304 -11.31 -36.80 11.01
CA ALA A 304 -12.20 -37.76 11.67
C ALA A 304 -13.32 -37.04 12.44
N ARG A 305 -12.97 -36.07 13.31
CA ARG A 305 -13.97 -35.26 14.04
C ARG A 305 -14.95 -34.53 13.11
N HIS A 306 -14.49 -34.04 11.97
CA HIS A 306 -15.35 -33.39 10.98
C HIS A 306 -16.34 -34.39 10.35
N LEU A 307 -15.85 -35.56 9.94
CA LEU A 307 -16.68 -36.62 9.36
C LEU A 307 -17.70 -37.16 10.37
N ASP A 308 -17.32 -37.33 11.64
CA ASP A 308 -18.22 -37.80 12.70
C ASP A 308 -19.39 -36.82 12.92
N ARG A 309 -19.13 -35.50 12.82
CA ARG A 309 -20.19 -34.47 12.87
C ARG A 309 -21.14 -34.57 11.67
N LEU A 310 -20.62 -34.84 10.47
CA LEU A 310 -21.45 -35.06 9.28
C LEU A 310 -22.24 -36.36 9.36
N GLU A 311 -21.71 -37.38 10.02
CA GLU A 311 -22.39 -38.64 10.25
C GLU A 311 -23.51 -38.48 11.30
N GLY A 312 -23.29 -37.65 12.31
CA GLY A 312 -24.35 -37.18 13.22
C GLY A 312 -25.44 -36.39 12.50
N LEU A 313 -25.07 -35.54 11.54
CA LEU A 313 -26.03 -34.85 10.67
C LEU A 313 -26.80 -35.83 9.79
N TRP A 314 -26.12 -36.77 9.13
CA TRP A 314 -26.73 -37.83 8.33
C TRP A 314 -27.76 -38.62 9.14
N SER A 315 -27.39 -39.05 10.34
CA SER A 315 -28.29 -39.79 11.26
C SER A 315 -29.49 -38.95 11.67
N THR A 316 -29.30 -37.64 11.86
CA THR A 316 -30.38 -36.70 12.23
C THR A 316 -31.37 -36.44 11.09
N LEU A 317 -30.89 -36.48 9.85
CA LEU A 317 -31.72 -36.36 8.64
C LEU A 317 -32.46 -37.68 8.30
N GLY A 318 -31.98 -38.82 8.80
CA GLY A 318 -32.63 -40.12 8.65
C GLY A 318 -32.71 -40.57 7.19
N GLU A 319 -33.87 -41.09 6.79
CA GLU A 319 -34.10 -41.61 5.43
C GLU A 319 -33.96 -40.52 4.34
N ASP A 320 -34.20 -39.25 4.70
CA ASP A 320 -34.07 -38.12 3.78
C ASP A 320 -32.62 -37.63 3.61
N ALA A 321 -31.64 -38.17 4.33
CA ALA A 321 -30.26 -37.65 4.34
C ALA A 321 -29.63 -37.54 2.94
N GLY A 322 -29.87 -38.52 2.06
CA GLY A 322 -29.35 -38.54 0.69
C GLY A 322 -29.90 -37.43 -0.22
N ARG A 323 -31.02 -36.80 0.17
CA ARG A 323 -31.59 -35.64 -0.53
C ARG A 323 -30.82 -34.35 -0.25
N TYR A 324 -30.13 -34.29 0.88
CA TYR A 324 -29.42 -33.10 1.33
C TYR A 324 -27.91 -33.23 1.20
N LEU A 325 -27.35 -34.40 1.51
CA LEU A 325 -25.91 -34.65 1.57
C LEU A 325 -25.44 -35.56 0.42
N ALA A 326 -24.15 -35.47 0.11
CA ALA A 326 -23.51 -36.40 -0.81
C ALA A 326 -23.50 -37.82 -0.21
N SER A 327 -23.92 -38.79 -1.01
CA SER A 327 -24.10 -40.18 -0.59
C SER A 327 -23.33 -41.14 -1.48
N SER A 328 -22.80 -42.19 -0.88
CA SER A 328 -22.11 -43.30 -1.54
C SER A 328 -22.50 -44.60 -0.85
N ARG A 329 -22.87 -45.63 -1.64
CA ARG A 329 -23.28 -46.96 -1.14
C ARG A 329 -24.35 -46.93 -0.03
N GLY A 330 -25.31 -45.99 -0.12
CA GLY A 330 -26.40 -45.88 0.84
C GLY A 330 -26.06 -45.16 2.17
N GLY A 331 -24.85 -44.62 2.31
CA GLY A 331 -24.44 -43.81 3.46
C GLY A 331 -23.81 -42.47 3.05
N LEU A 332 -23.30 -41.72 4.03
CA LEU A 332 -22.56 -40.48 3.81
C LEU A 332 -21.34 -40.74 2.92
N ASP A 333 -21.11 -39.90 1.92
CA ASP A 333 -19.89 -39.96 1.10
C ASP A 333 -18.68 -39.39 1.89
N ARG A 334 -18.12 -40.21 2.77
CA ARG A 334 -16.98 -39.85 3.62
C ARG A 334 -15.75 -39.43 2.83
N LYS A 335 -15.54 -40.00 1.64
CA LYS A 335 -14.41 -39.66 0.78
C LYS A 335 -14.59 -38.25 0.23
N HIS A 336 -15.74 -37.94 -0.35
CA HIS A 336 -16.05 -36.60 -0.86
C HIS A 336 -15.83 -35.52 0.22
N TYR A 337 -16.39 -35.69 1.41
CA TYR A 337 -16.26 -34.71 2.49
C TYR A 337 -14.85 -34.68 3.10
N GLY A 338 -14.16 -35.81 3.15
CA GLY A 338 -12.76 -35.89 3.60
C GLY A 338 -11.81 -35.14 2.67
N ASP A 339 -11.96 -35.33 1.36
CA ASP A 339 -11.13 -34.65 0.35
C ASP A 339 -11.34 -33.12 0.41
N ARG A 340 -12.59 -32.66 0.56
CA ARG A 340 -12.89 -31.22 0.73
C ARG A 340 -12.34 -30.64 2.03
N PHE A 341 -12.36 -31.40 3.13
CA PHE A 341 -11.75 -31.00 4.40
C PHE A 341 -10.26 -30.72 4.22
N GLU A 342 -9.53 -31.65 3.62
CA GLU A 342 -8.08 -31.51 3.40
C GLU A 342 -7.75 -30.36 2.45
N GLU A 343 -8.52 -30.20 1.38
CA GLU A 343 -8.37 -29.08 0.44
C GLU A 343 -8.54 -27.74 1.18
N ARG A 344 -9.57 -27.62 2.03
CA ARG A 344 -9.79 -26.40 2.82
C ARG A 344 -8.65 -26.13 3.79
N VAL A 345 -8.20 -27.13 4.54
CA VAL A 345 -7.08 -26.97 5.49
C VAL A 345 -5.82 -26.52 4.75
N ARG A 346 -5.50 -27.12 3.60
CA ARG A 346 -4.34 -26.74 2.77
C ARG A 346 -4.45 -25.30 2.28
N HIS A 347 -5.63 -24.88 1.83
CA HIS A 347 -5.88 -23.51 1.40
C HIS A 347 -5.67 -22.51 2.55
N ASP A 348 -6.29 -22.77 3.72
CA ASP A 348 -6.18 -21.88 4.87
C ASP A 348 -4.76 -21.86 5.46
N LEU A 349 -4.01 -22.96 5.39
CA LEU A 349 -2.57 -23.00 5.71
C LEU A 349 -1.75 -22.12 4.75
N THR A 350 -2.06 -22.15 3.45
CA THR A 350 -1.40 -21.31 2.45
C THR A 350 -1.68 -19.83 2.70
N LEU A 351 -2.94 -19.48 3.00
CA LEU A 351 -3.30 -18.11 3.41
C LEU A 351 -2.58 -17.71 4.71
N ALA A 352 -2.53 -18.62 5.68
CA ALA A 352 -1.86 -18.36 6.94
C ALA A 352 -0.34 -18.26 6.81
N ASP A 353 0.27 -18.76 5.74
CA ASP A 353 1.70 -18.58 5.45
C ASP A 353 1.99 -17.27 4.67
N ASP A 354 0.96 -16.53 4.23
CA ASP A 354 1.12 -15.20 3.62
C ASP A 354 1.31 -14.11 4.69
N ASP A 355 2.44 -13.41 4.64
CA ASP A 355 2.84 -12.39 5.64
C ASP A 355 1.80 -11.26 5.76
N VAL A 356 1.20 -10.84 4.64
CA VAL A 356 0.22 -9.75 4.61
C VAL A 356 -1.09 -10.19 5.27
N PHE A 357 -1.55 -11.40 4.97
CA PHE A 357 -2.69 -12.02 5.63
C PHE A 357 -2.42 -12.19 7.13
N GLN A 358 -1.27 -12.72 7.53
CA GLN A 358 -0.91 -12.88 8.94
C GLN A 358 -0.92 -11.55 9.68
N GLU A 359 -0.29 -10.51 9.13
CA GLU A 359 -0.27 -9.18 9.77
C GLU A 359 -1.69 -8.65 9.96
N ARG A 360 -2.52 -8.71 8.92
CA ARG A 360 -3.90 -8.22 8.93
C ARG A 360 -4.78 -9.01 9.88
N TYR A 361 -4.71 -10.34 9.83
CA TYR A 361 -5.45 -11.22 10.71
C TYR A 361 -5.06 -10.99 12.17
N ILE A 362 -3.77 -11.06 12.50
CA ILE A 362 -3.28 -10.90 13.90
C ILE A 362 -3.61 -9.51 14.43
N SER A 363 -3.31 -8.45 13.67
CA SER A 363 -3.59 -7.07 14.10
C SER A 363 -5.08 -6.78 14.18
N GLY A 364 -5.91 -7.43 13.36
CA GLY A 364 -7.32 -7.12 13.17
C GLY A 364 -7.55 -5.82 12.39
N CYS A 365 -6.50 -5.31 11.73
CA CYS A 365 -6.50 -4.06 11.00
C CYS A 365 -5.94 -4.30 9.60
N GLU A 366 -6.54 -3.66 8.62
CA GLU A 366 -5.94 -3.49 7.30
C GLU A 366 -5.39 -2.07 7.21
N ILE A 367 -4.10 -1.96 6.91
CA ILE A 367 -3.42 -0.67 6.77
C ILE A 367 -2.97 -0.56 5.33
N ILE A 368 -3.55 0.40 4.62
CA ILE A 368 -3.25 0.68 3.22
C ILE A 368 -2.67 2.08 3.11
N ASP A 369 -1.84 2.31 2.09
CA ASP A 369 -1.42 3.67 1.78
C ASP A 369 -2.62 4.50 1.30
N VAL A 370 -2.56 5.81 1.52
CA VAL A 370 -3.46 6.72 0.79
C VAL A 370 -3.21 6.54 -0.71
N PRO A 371 -4.23 6.25 -1.53
CA PRO A 371 -4.04 6.07 -2.96
C PRO A 371 -3.44 7.34 -3.59
N ARG A 372 -2.62 7.23 -4.64
CA ARG A 372 -1.99 8.40 -5.26
C ARG A 372 -2.95 9.08 -6.24
N PHE A 373 -3.80 9.98 -5.74
CA PHE A 373 -4.84 10.66 -6.53
C PHE A 373 -4.80 12.20 -6.44
N ARG A 374 -3.68 12.82 -6.02
CA ARG A 374 -3.55 14.30 -5.99
C ARG A 374 -3.85 15.01 -7.32
N ALA A 375 -3.77 14.31 -8.44
CA ALA A 375 -4.09 14.86 -9.76
C ALA A 375 -5.60 15.00 -10.00
N ASP A 376 -6.44 14.26 -9.26
CA ASP A 376 -7.89 14.47 -9.22
C ASP A 376 -8.20 15.55 -8.18
N GLU A 377 -8.31 16.79 -8.62
CA GLU A 377 -8.49 17.95 -7.74
C GLU A 377 -9.77 17.87 -6.90
N ALA A 378 -10.85 17.28 -7.43
CA ALA A 378 -12.13 17.15 -6.74
C ALA A 378 -12.04 16.10 -5.63
N ALA A 379 -11.56 14.90 -5.95
CA ALA A 379 -11.39 13.84 -4.96
C ALA A 379 -10.36 14.24 -3.89
N TRP A 380 -9.24 14.86 -4.30
CA TRP A 380 -8.22 15.38 -3.39
C TRP A 380 -8.78 16.48 -2.49
N GLY A 381 -9.52 17.43 -3.06
CA GLY A 381 -10.19 18.50 -2.32
C GLY A 381 -11.11 17.95 -1.23
N ALA A 382 -11.95 16.97 -1.56
CA ALA A 382 -12.87 16.33 -0.61
C ALA A 382 -12.12 15.57 0.50
N PHE A 383 -11.01 14.89 0.16
CA PHE A 383 -10.18 14.21 1.16
C PHE A 383 -9.57 15.19 2.16
N VAL A 384 -8.96 16.27 1.66
CA VAL A 384 -8.35 17.32 2.49
C VAL A 384 -9.40 18.06 3.34
N ALA A 385 -10.59 18.33 2.77
CA ALA A 385 -11.71 18.93 3.50
C ALA A 385 -12.16 18.05 4.66
N SER A 386 -12.41 16.76 4.43
CA SER A 386 -12.83 15.81 5.47
C SER A 386 -11.80 15.69 6.62
N PHE A 387 -10.51 15.78 6.29
CA PHE A 387 -9.45 15.83 7.30
C PHE A 387 -9.56 17.09 8.19
N ALA A 388 -9.78 18.25 7.58
CA ALA A 388 -9.92 19.51 8.31
C ALA A 388 -11.22 19.60 9.11
N GLU A 389 -12.33 19.10 8.57
CA GLU A 389 -13.62 18.96 9.27
C GLU A 389 -13.48 18.12 10.54
N GLN A 390 -12.76 17.00 10.47
CA GLN A 390 -12.53 16.19 11.66
C GLN A 390 -11.71 16.94 12.72
N LEU A 391 -10.71 17.73 12.32
CA LEU A 391 -9.95 18.56 13.27
C LEU A 391 -10.79 19.70 13.87
N HIS A 392 -11.72 20.28 13.09
CA HIS A 392 -12.72 21.22 13.58
C HIS A 392 -13.61 20.57 14.65
N ILE A 393 -14.10 19.35 14.40
CA ILE A 393 -14.88 18.59 15.38
C ILE A 393 -14.07 18.32 16.66
N GLU A 394 -12.77 18.02 16.54
CA GLU A 394 -11.90 17.86 17.72
C GLU A 394 -11.76 19.15 18.54
N ASP A 395 -11.79 20.32 17.90
CA ASP A 395 -11.71 21.63 18.56
C ASP A 395 -12.96 21.92 19.41
N MET A 396 -14.13 21.51 18.92
CA MET A 396 -15.41 21.68 19.63
C MET A 396 -15.53 20.80 20.89
N ARG A 397 -14.65 19.80 21.05
CA ARG A 397 -14.71 18.88 22.20
C ARG A 397 -14.07 19.50 23.43
N ARG A 398 -14.75 19.38 24.58
CA ARG A 398 -14.22 19.80 25.90
C ARG A 398 -12.83 19.22 26.21
N ARG A 399 -12.57 17.97 25.81
CA ARG A 399 -11.27 17.29 25.96
C ARG A 399 -11.02 16.37 24.77
N SER A 400 -10.25 16.82 23.77
CA SER A 400 -9.81 15.97 22.67
C SER A 400 -8.64 15.06 23.08
N MET A 401 -8.70 13.78 22.72
CA MET A 401 -7.57 12.85 22.86
C MET A 401 -6.62 12.89 21.66
N SER A 402 -7.01 13.53 20.56
CA SER A 402 -6.23 13.56 19.33
C SER A 402 -4.90 14.27 19.56
N ALA A 403 -3.81 13.54 19.38
CA ALA A 403 -2.47 14.09 19.49
C ALA A 403 -2.16 15.00 18.30
N LEU A 404 -2.69 14.66 17.12
CA LEU A 404 -2.53 15.45 15.90
C LEU A 404 -3.22 16.81 16.01
N TYR A 405 -4.49 16.85 16.44
CA TYR A 405 -5.21 18.10 16.69
C TYR A 405 -4.42 19.02 17.63
N ARG A 406 -3.90 18.49 18.74
CA ARG A 406 -3.10 19.27 19.70
C ARG A 406 -1.82 19.84 19.08
N HIS A 407 -1.15 19.11 18.21
CA HIS A 407 0.05 19.60 17.53
C HIS A 407 -0.27 20.65 16.46
N VAL A 408 -1.34 20.45 15.68
CA VAL A 408 -1.81 21.47 14.72
C VAL A 408 -2.20 22.75 15.44
N ARG A 409 -2.96 22.64 16.54
CA ARG A 409 -3.36 23.79 17.36
C ARG A 409 -2.16 24.51 17.97
N SER A 410 -1.20 23.77 18.51
CA SER A 410 0.03 24.33 19.04
C SER A 410 0.87 25.02 17.96
N GLY A 411 0.99 24.41 16.78
CA GLY A 411 1.81 24.92 15.70
C GLY A 411 1.24 26.16 15.03
N LEU A 412 -0.08 26.31 14.99
CA LEU A 412 -0.75 27.48 14.42
C LEU A 412 -1.00 28.60 15.44
N SER A 413 -0.76 28.36 16.73
CA SER A 413 -0.92 29.36 17.79
C SER A 413 -0.03 30.58 17.54
N GLY A 414 -0.64 31.77 17.50
CA GLY A 414 0.07 33.03 17.22
C GLY A 414 0.47 33.23 15.74
N ILE A 415 0.04 32.34 14.84
CA ILE A 415 0.27 32.45 13.39
C ILE A 415 -1.02 32.83 12.67
N VAL A 416 -2.12 32.20 13.06
CA VAL A 416 -3.46 32.38 12.48
C VAL A 416 -4.45 32.40 13.63
N ASP A 417 -5.31 33.42 13.66
CA ASP A 417 -6.39 33.52 14.63
C ASP A 417 -7.55 32.61 14.22
N GLY A 418 -8.10 31.86 15.19
CA GLY A 418 -9.25 30.97 14.97
C GLY A 418 -9.09 29.98 13.80
N PRO A 419 -7.95 29.26 13.64
CA PRO A 419 -7.72 28.44 12.44
C PRO A 419 -8.70 27.26 12.33
N PHE A 420 -9.35 26.88 13.43
CA PHE A 420 -10.34 25.81 13.49
C PHE A 420 -11.77 26.31 13.40
N GLU A 421 -12.07 27.60 13.21
CA GLU A 421 -13.47 28.08 13.08
C GLU A 421 -14.14 27.55 11.80
N ASP A 422 -13.35 27.37 10.75
CA ASP A 422 -13.79 26.94 9.43
C ASP A 422 -12.74 25.96 8.85
N PRO A 423 -13.14 24.74 8.44
CA PRO A 423 -12.25 23.79 7.79
C PRO A 423 -11.47 24.38 6.60
N ILE A 424 -12.09 25.28 5.82
CA ILE A 424 -11.43 25.94 4.67
C ILE A 424 -10.30 26.86 5.15
N LYS A 425 -10.52 27.62 6.24
CA LYS A 425 -9.47 28.44 6.87
C LYS A 425 -8.31 27.56 7.35
N LEU A 426 -8.60 26.41 7.98
CA LEU A 426 -7.58 25.47 8.46
C LEU A 426 -6.70 24.96 7.31
N VAL A 427 -7.31 24.50 6.22
CA VAL A 427 -6.58 24.00 5.04
C VAL A 427 -5.68 25.09 4.45
N LYS A 428 -6.22 26.31 4.28
CA LYS A 428 -5.43 27.46 3.78
C LYS A 428 -4.26 27.78 4.72
N ALA A 429 -4.48 27.75 6.02
CA ALA A 429 -3.44 28.00 7.03
C ALA A 429 -2.32 26.95 6.96
N LEU A 430 -2.67 25.66 6.89
CA LEU A 430 -1.71 24.56 6.80
C LEU A 430 -0.91 24.62 5.50
N ARG A 431 -1.55 24.84 4.35
CA ARG A 431 -0.86 24.96 3.05
C ARG A 431 0.09 26.15 3.00
N ARG A 432 -0.32 27.31 3.53
CA ARG A 432 0.47 28.55 3.49
C ARG A 432 1.65 28.54 4.45
N ASN A 433 1.51 27.91 5.62
CA ASN A 433 2.50 28.00 6.69
C ASN A 433 3.31 26.72 6.91
N TRP A 434 3.12 25.66 6.11
CA TRP A 434 3.76 24.35 6.32
C TRP A 434 5.27 24.40 6.53
N THR A 435 5.96 25.26 5.77
CA THR A 435 7.41 25.44 5.84
C THR A 435 7.85 26.62 6.71
N LYS A 436 6.91 27.35 7.34
CA LYS A 436 7.21 28.48 8.21
C LYS A 436 7.85 27.98 9.49
N GLN A 437 8.88 28.68 9.97
CA GLN A 437 9.56 28.37 11.22
C GLN A 437 8.67 28.74 12.42
N VAL A 438 8.41 27.77 13.29
CA VAL A 438 7.60 27.88 14.50
C VAL A 438 8.41 27.40 15.71
N ASN A 439 7.97 27.76 16.91
CA ASN A 439 8.59 27.25 18.13
C ASN A 439 8.06 25.83 18.40
N GLY A 440 8.96 24.86 18.36
CA GLY A 440 8.69 23.47 18.71
C GLY A 440 8.75 23.23 20.22
N ASP A 441 8.79 21.95 20.57
CA ASP A 441 9.01 21.55 21.96
C ASP A 441 10.44 21.98 22.40
N GLU A 442 10.60 22.37 23.67
CA GLU A 442 11.88 22.84 24.25
C GLU A 442 12.47 24.14 23.60
N GLY A 443 11.66 24.93 22.88
CA GLY A 443 12.06 26.25 22.35
C GLY A 443 12.89 26.19 21.06
N THR A 444 13.09 25.01 20.47
CA THR A 444 13.75 24.86 19.17
C THR A 444 12.90 25.41 18.04
N ARG A 445 13.51 26.13 17.08
CA ARG A 445 12.81 26.57 15.87
C ARG A 445 12.80 25.45 14.84
N MET A 446 11.62 25.09 14.36
CA MET A 446 11.42 24.06 13.33
C MET A 446 10.29 24.43 12.38
N PRO A 447 10.23 23.89 11.15
CA PRO A 447 9.08 24.06 10.27
C PRO A 447 7.78 23.55 10.91
N LEU A 448 6.66 24.22 10.65
CA LEU A 448 5.33 23.79 11.13
C LEU A 448 5.04 22.32 10.80
N GLY A 449 5.36 21.88 9.58
CA GLY A 449 5.15 20.50 9.16
C GLY A 449 5.92 19.47 9.99
N GLU A 450 7.11 19.82 10.48
CA GLU A 450 7.93 18.96 11.34
C GLU A 450 7.32 18.83 12.73
N LEU A 451 6.86 19.95 13.30
CA LEU A 451 6.13 19.94 14.57
C LEU A 451 4.85 19.10 14.46
N VAL A 452 4.07 19.29 13.40
CA VAL A 452 2.82 18.56 13.19
C VAL A 452 3.06 17.08 12.98
N ASP A 453 4.03 16.67 12.16
CA ASP A 453 4.35 15.26 11.91
C ASP A 453 4.87 14.54 13.17
N GLY A 454 5.48 15.28 14.11
CA GLY A 454 5.94 14.81 15.41
C GLY A 454 4.84 14.39 16.40
N TYR A 455 3.55 14.48 16.04
CA TYR A 455 2.42 14.26 16.97
C TYR A 455 2.37 12.89 17.66
N HIS A 456 3.06 11.90 17.12
CA HIS A 456 3.14 10.55 17.65
C HIS A 456 4.07 10.44 18.89
N ARG A 457 4.90 11.46 19.13
CA ARG A 457 5.82 11.54 20.28
C ARG A 457 5.05 11.98 21.54
N PRO A 458 5.38 11.43 22.72
CA PRO A 458 4.84 11.96 23.96
C PRO A 458 5.44 13.35 24.18
N ARG A 459 4.60 14.36 24.42
CA ARG A 459 5.10 15.64 24.93
C ARG A 459 5.68 15.39 26.32
N LYS A 460 6.94 15.76 26.54
CA LYS A 460 7.46 15.89 27.91
C LYS A 460 6.62 16.97 28.61
N PRO A 461 6.21 16.77 29.87
CA PRO A 461 5.60 17.84 30.64
C PRO A 461 6.57 19.04 30.64
N ARG A 462 6.04 20.26 30.45
CA ARG A 462 6.82 21.47 30.72
C ARG A 462 7.21 21.43 32.20
N ALA A 463 8.50 21.51 32.47
CA ALA A 463 9.04 21.69 33.81
C ALA A 463 8.56 23.01 34.40
#